data_AF-A0A399Y123-F1
#
_entry.id   AF-A0A399Y123-F1
#
_cell.length_a   1.000
_cell.length_b   1.000
_cell.length_c   1.000
_cell.angle_alpha   90.00
_cell.angle_beta   90.00
_cell.angle_gamma   90.00
#
_symmetry.space_group_name_H-M   'P 1'
#
loop_
_entity.id
_entity.type
_entity.pdbx_description
1 polymer ?
#
loop_
_entity_poly.entity_id
_entity_poly.type
_entity_poly.pdbx_seq_one_letter_code
_entity_poly.pdbx_strand_id
1 'polypeptide(L)'
;MAWANARPSASATRDQAAAHGLGEEGRSKEEVTSTVHYVRFNLDPTQRDAIIAGASCRLISAHPEYKAEAVLSPELVGELGEDLS
;
A
#
# COMPACT_ATOMS: atom_id res chain seq x y z
N MET A 1 26.69 -21.54 22.43
CA MET A 1 25.26 -21.40 22.11
C MET A 1 25.12 -20.21 21.17
N ALA A 2 25.01 -20.48 19.86
CA ALA A 2 25.01 -19.48 18.81
C ALA A 2 23.55 -19.15 18.43
N TRP A 3 23.13 -17.91 18.67
CA TRP A 3 21.88 -17.39 18.13
C TRP A 3 22.24 -16.68 16.81
N ALA A 4 21.87 -17.32 15.71
CA ALA A 4 22.16 -16.84 14.37
C ALA A 4 21.28 -15.62 14.08
N ASN A 5 21.91 -14.48 13.79
CA ASN A 5 21.28 -13.33 13.17
C ASN A 5 20.81 -13.73 11.76
N ALA A 6 19.58 -14.20 11.65
CA ALA A 6 18.91 -14.32 10.37
C ALA A 6 18.60 -12.91 9.85
N ARG A 7 19.52 -12.37 9.04
CA ARG A 7 19.22 -11.24 8.17
C ARG A 7 18.10 -11.69 7.23
N PRO A 8 16.94 -11.01 7.16
CA PRO A 8 16.04 -11.24 6.04
C PRO A 8 16.77 -10.78 4.77
N SER A 9 17.10 -11.76 3.92
CA SER A 9 17.43 -11.54 2.53
C SER A 9 16.14 -11.13 1.81
N ALA A 10 15.70 -9.89 2.04
CA ALA A 10 14.74 -9.25 1.16
C ALA A 10 15.55 -8.79 -0.05
N SER A 11 15.47 -9.54 -1.13
CA SER A 11 15.81 -9.07 -2.47
C SER A 11 15.20 -7.68 -2.61
N ALA A 12 16.06 -6.67 -2.61
CA ALA A 12 15.70 -5.29 -2.81
C ALA A 12 15.24 -5.14 -4.26
N THR A 13 14.02 -5.59 -4.55
CA THR A 13 13.23 -4.98 -5.61
C THR A 13 13.16 -3.53 -5.21
N ARG A 14 13.78 -2.69 -6.02
CA ARG A 14 13.89 -1.26 -5.79
C ARG A 14 12.46 -0.72 -5.83
N ASP A 15 11.82 -0.67 -4.67
CA ASP A 15 10.50 -0.08 -4.48
C ASP A 15 10.61 1.35 -5.03
N GLN A 16 9.98 1.59 -6.19
CA GLN A 16 9.46 2.93 -6.41
C GLN A 16 8.60 3.25 -5.18
N ALA A 17 8.77 4.46 -4.64
CA ALA A 17 8.28 4.85 -3.32
C ALA A 17 6.90 4.21 -3.00
N ALA A 18 6.78 3.51 -1.88
CA ALA A 18 5.51 2.98 -1.41
C ALA A 18 4.70 4.11 -0.76
N ALA A 19 3.41 4.22 -1.10
CA ALA A 19 2.48 5.08 -0.39
C ALA A 19 1.74 4.27 0.68
N HIS A 20 1.85 4.68 1.94
CA HIS A 20 1.11 4.04 3.03
C HIS A 20 -0.32 4.57 3.12
N GLY A 21 -1.28 3.67 3.29
CA GLY A 21 -2.68 4.04 3.55
C GLY A 21 -2.81 4.62 4.96
N LEU A 22 -3.27 5.86 5.05
CA LEU A 22 -3.58 6.53 6.31
C LEU A 22 -5.06 6.34 6.61
N GLY A 23 -5.38 5.82 7.80
CA GLY A 23 -6.77 5.74 8.25
C GLY A 23 -7.35 7.13 8.50
N GLU A 24 -8.61 7.35 8.13
CA GLU A 24 -9.27 8.63 8.44
C GLU A 24 -9.59 8.74 9.94
N GLU A 25 -9.04 9.78 10.59
CA GLU A 25 -9.31 10.07 12.00
C GLU A 25 -10.72 10.66 12.19
N GLY A 26 -11.45 10.19 13.21
CA GLY A 26 -12.74 10.76 13.63
C GLY A 26 -13.96 9.87 13.48
N ARG A 27 -13.84 8.66 12.90
CA ARG A 27 -14.96 7.69 12.84
C ARG A 27 -14.78 6.45 13.73
N SER A 28 -13.59 6.22 14.27
CA SER A 28 -13.34 5.16 15.24
C SER A 28 -13.44 5.76 16.64
N LYS A 29 -14.47 5.40 17.40
CA LYS A 29 -14.40 5.52 18.86
C LYS A 29 -13.36 4.51 19.34
N GLU A 30 -12.45 4.93 20.21
CA GLU A 30 -11.24 4.21 20.69
C GLU A 30 -11.45 2.77 21.19
N GLU A 31 -12.69 2.29 21.30
CA GLU A 31 -13.04 1.01 21.92
C GLU A 31 -13.75 -0.01 20.99
N VAL A 32 -13.98 0.33 19.71
CA VAL A 32 -14.60 -0.62 18.76
C VAL A 32 -13.76 -0.72 17.50
N THR A 33 -13.13 -1.88 17.30
CA THR A 33 -12.57 -2.29 16.01
C THR A 33 -13.68 -2.20 14.98
N SER A 34 -13.64 -1.16 14.14
CA SER A 34 -14.64 -0.97 13.11
C SER A 34 -14.45 -2.03 12.04
N THR A 35 -15.51 -2.73 11.66
CA THR A 35 -15.43 -3.72 10.56
C THR A 35 -15.04 -3.07 9.23
N VAL A 36 -15.26 -1.76 9.08
CA VAL A 36 -14.99 -0.98 7.87
C VAL A 36 -14.06 0.18 8.21
N HIS A 37 -13.01 0.33 7.41
CA HIS A 37 -12.04 1.42 7.52
C HIS A 37 -11.99 2.22 6.20
N TYR A 38 -11.91 3.53 6.33
CA TYR A 38 -11.59 4.41 5.21
C TYR A 38 -10.09 4.70 5.25
N VAL A 39 -9.40 4.48 4.13
CA VAL A 39 -7.97 4.71 3.98
C VAL A 39 -7.70 5.70 2.86
N ARG A 40 -6.74 6.58 3.07
CA ARG A 40 -6.27 7.55 2.08
C ARG A 40 -4.80 7.29 1.77
N PHE A 41 -4.46 7.22 0.48
CA PHE A 41 -3.09 7.11 0.01
C PHE A 41 -2.61 8.48 -0.47
N ASN A 42 -1.60 9.02 0.19
CA ASN A 42 -0.98 10.28 -0.23
C ASN A 42 0.14 9.95 -1.21
N LEU A 43 -0.12 10.22 -2.50
CA LEU A 43 0.84 10.01 -3.58
C LEU A 43 1.66 11.28 -3.80
N ASP A 44 2.98 11.14 -3.93
CA ASP A 44 3.85 12.19 -4.44
C ASP A 44 3.62 12.40 -5.96
N PRO A 45 4.04 13.54 -6.53
CA PRO A 45 3.81 13.83 -7.95
C PRO A 45 4.41 12.77 -8.89
N THR A 46 5.56 12.18 -8.54
CA THR A 46 6.20 11.15 -9.39
C THR A 46 5.40 9.86 -9.37
N GLN A 47 4.88 9.45 -8.20
CA GLN A 47 4.01 8.28 -8.07
C GLN A 47 2.70 8.49 -8.84
N ARG A 48 2.09 9.66 -8.70
CA ARG A 48 0.86 10.02 -9.40
C ARG A 48 1.04 9.97 -10.91
N ASP A 49 2.08 10.61 -11.42
CA ASP A 49 2.36 10.65 -12.86
C ASP A 49 2.67 9.25 -13.40
N ALA A 50 3.31 8.38 -12.61
CA ALA A 50 3.54 6.98 -12.95
C ALA A 50 2.23 6.17 -13.05
N ILE A 51 1.28 6.38 -12.13
CA ILE A 51 -0.03 5.72 -12.16
C ILE A 51 -0.83 6.18 -13.38
N ILE A 52 -0.87 7.48 -13.66
CA ILE A 52 -1.53 8.05 -14.85
C ILE A 52 -0.91 7.49 -16.14
N ALA A 53 0.40 7.25 -16.16
CA ALA A 53 1.09 6.62 -17.28
C ALA A 53 0.86 5.10 -17.39
N GLY A 54 0.10 4.49 -16.48
CA GLY A 54 -0.23 3.07 -16.50
C GLY A 54 0.84 2.15 -15.88
N ALA A 55 1.63 2.64 -14.92
CA ALA A 55 2.59 1.82 -14.20
C ALA A 55 1.91 0.65 -13.45
N SER A 56 2.58 -0.49 -13.38
CA SER A 56 2.07 -1.65 -12.64
C SER A 56 2.00 -1.34 -11.14
N CYS A 57 0.82 -1.51 -10.54
CA CYS A 57 0.58 -1.24 -9.12
C CYS A 57 0.32 -2.54 -8.33
N ARG A 58 0.74 -2.55 -7.07
CA ARG A 58 0.46 -3.64 -6.12
C ARG A 58 -0.08 -3.05 -4.82
N LEU A 59 -1.18 -3.60 -4.33
CA LEU A 59 -1.70 -3.32 -2.99
C LEU A 59 -1.17 -4.38 -2.02
N ILE A 60 -0.61 -3.95 -0.90
CA ILE A 60 0.02 -4.84 0.09
C ILE A 60 -0.52 -4.52 1.48
N SER A 61 -0.94 -5.56 2.20
CA SER A 61 -1.14 -5.53 3.65
C SER A 61 0.02 -6.26 4.32
N ALA A 62 0.81 -5.54 5.11
CA ALA A 62 2.00 -6.05 5.79
C ALA A 62 1.79 -6.28 7.30
N HIS A 63 0.53 -6.42 7.75
CA HIS A 63 0.23 -6.63 9.17
C HIS A 63 0.87 -7.94 9.67
N PRO A 64 1.46 -7.99 10.89
CA PRO A 64 2.15 -9.19 11.38
C PRO A 64 1.27 -10.45 11.37
N GLU A 65 -0.01 -10.28 11.70
CA GLU A 65 -1.01 -11.36 11.80
C GLU A 65 -1.85 -11.54 10.53
N TYR A 66 -1.71 -10.64 9.55
CA TYR A 66 -2.43 -10.71 8.28
C TYR A 66 -1.60 -10.12 7.14
N LYS A 67 -1.06 -11.00 6.29
CA LYS A 67 -0.25 -10.62 5.13
C LYS A 67 -0.99 -10.95 3.85
N ALA A 68 -1.19 -9.94 3.02
CA ALA A 68 -1.87 -10.09 1.74
C ALA A 68 -1.23 -9.19 0.69
N GLU A 69 -1.24 -9.65 -0.56
CA GLU A 69 -0.81 -8.85 -1.70
C GLU A 69 -1.75 -9.08 -2.88
N ALA A 70 -2.00 -8.02 -3.65
CA ALA A 70 -2.78 -8.06 -4.87
C ALA A 70 -2.14 -7.18 -5.93
N VAL A 71 -1.87 -7.75 -7.11
CA VAL A 71 -1.50 -6.99 -8.31
C VAL A 71 -2.77 -6.39 -8.89
N LEU A 72 -2.78 -5.08 -9.11
CA LEU A 72 -3.93 -4.39 -9.70
C LEU A 72 -3.96 -4.65 -11.22
N SER A 73 -5.16 -4.87 -11.77
CA SER A 73 -5.31 -5.02 -13.21
C SER A 73 -5.01 -3.68 -13.92
N PRO A 74 -4.57 -3.71 -15.19
CA PRO A 74 -4.34 -2.48 -15.96
C PRO A 74 -5.60 -1.61 -16.08
N GLU A 75 -6.78 -2.24 -16.17
CA GLU A 75 -8.08 -1.55 -16.17
C GLU A 75 -8.30 -0.76 -14.88
N LEU A 76 -8.12 -1.40 -13.72
CA LEU A 76 -8.26 -0.75 -12.42
C LEU A 76 -7.23 0.36 -12.20
N VAL A 77 -5.98 0.17 -12.68
CA VAL A 77 -4.97 1.23 -12.65
C VAL A 77 -5.36 2.41 -13.53
N GLY A 78 -5.99 2.14 -14.68
CA GLY A 78 -6.55 3.18 -15.55
C GLY A 78 -7.63 4.01 -14.84
N GLU A 79 -8.60 3.35 -14.21
CA GLU A 79 -9.65 4.01 -13.40
C GLU A 79 -9.04 4.85 -12.27
N LEU A 80 -8.04 4.32 -11.55
CA LEU A 80 -7.32 5.08 -10.52
C LEU A 80 -6.55 6.28 -11.09
N GLY A 81 -6.05 6.18 -12.31
CA GLY A 81 -5.40 7.28 -13.01
C GLY A 81 -6.35 8.44 -13.30
N GLU A 82 -7.62 8.15 -13.63
CA GLU A 82 -8.66 9.17 -13.85
C GLU A 82 -8.98 9.94 -12.56
N ASP A 83 -9.06 9.25 -11.42
CA ASP A 83 -9.29 9.87 -10.10
C ASP A 83 -8.17 10.84 -9.67
N LEU A 84 -6.98 10.71 -10.27
CA LEU A 84 -5.78 11.49 -9.95
C LEU A 84 -5.53 12.67 -10.92
N SER A 85 -6.32 12.77 -12.00
CA SER A 85 -6.23 13.83 -13.02
C SER A 85 -6.81 15.16 -12.55
#